data_AF-D0N5U6-F1
#
_entry.id   AF-D0N5U6-F1
#
_cell.length_a   1.000
_cell.length_b   1.000
_cell.length_c   1.000
_cell.angle_alpha   90.00
_cell.angle_beta   90.00
_cell.angle_gamma   90.00
#
_symmetry.space_group_name_H-M   'P 1'
#
loop_
_entity.id
_entity.type
_entity.pdbx_description
1 polymer ?
#
loop_
_entity_poly.entity_id
_entity_poly.type
_entity_poly.pdbx_seq_one_letter_code
_entity_poly.pdbx_strand_id
1 'polypeptide(L)'
;MASTEFVQLSYWGFTVWWFIILCVHVVACVYTALYSYAYWILQNTYLEHYLELFEIGMPPPYHRTIVIVHAILFALHAVCILLMLGGSVWQRSFAFSPCFTKVYTKISDRHGFFGVNGAHFHVLLILREVVETGLQTIQAYRTSSLLPRTMLNRFYVVLLVANCWSSVLVYSVFFKGDEASRRFACIVLDCVLDLISCVGVELMIVLSYASDYNVSVMGFWDFMWQNDEWAARALNEFRMVFVVSLSDLASRAIFSLGLILTTTNMKELLQCLPQQRLRTQCARLMLRAAHLFFGAWGVVVLGLHIHASMQPTLSQCLLQVRPWATSRPSCYLVGLDCHTEFDSSTVVQLLIRHCPTLEIPPSISKFHSLHGVKVYNSTIVDWDDSAAFTSENHPNVLSLYLVRVNMTDGVLPAGLHSLDFPPNLRDIEFCVTNLQAIPQDLDLN
;
A
#
# COMPACT_ATOMS: atom_id res chain seq x y z
N MET A 1 -40.26 -24.41 2.54
CA MET A 1 -39.80 -23.70 3.75
C MET A 1 -39.62 -22.24 3.39
N ALA A 2 -40.28 -21.32 4.09
CA ALA A 2 -40.13 -19.88 3.88
C ALA A 2 -38.68 -19.49 4.16
N SER A 3 -38.03 -18.79 3.23
CA SER A 3 -36.71 -18.18 3.47
C SER A 3 -36.89 -17.10 4.54
N THR A 4 -36.17 -17.18 5.66
CA THR A 4 -36.20 -16.13 6.67
C THR A 4 -35.51 -14.89 6.11
N GLU A 5 -36.12 -13.72 6.33
CA GLU A 5 -35.62 -12.45 5.78
C GLU A 5 -34.52 -11.81 6.64
N PHE A 6 -34.29 -12.37 7.83
CA PHE A 6 -33.44 -11.81 8.88
C PHE A 6 -32.71 -12.91 9.65
N VAL A 7 -31.56 -12.55 10.22
CA VAL A 7 -30.81 -13.43 11.12
C VAL A 7 -31.40 -13.27 12.52
N GLN A 8 -32.14 -14.26 12.98
CA GLN A 8 -32.62 -14.30 14.37
C GLN A 8 -31.44 -14.52 15.31
N LEU A 9 -31.14 -13.53 16.14
CA LEU A 9 -30.13 -13.63 17.19
C LEU A 9 -30.78 -13.72 18.57
N SER A 10 -30.13 -14.45 19.47
CA SER A 10 -30.38 -14.31 20.90
C SER A 10 -29.93 -12.93 21.37
N TYR A 11 -30.42 -12.48 22.53
CA TYR A 11 -29.98 -11.23 23.14
C TYR A 11 -28.44 -11.15 23.28
N TRP A 12 -27.80 -12.25 23.70
CA TRP A 12 -26.35 -12.36 23.78
C TRP A 12 -25.67 -12.25 22.40
N GLY A 13 -26.24 -12.89 21.37
CA GLY A 13 -25.74 -12.78 20.01
C GLY A 13 -25.80 -11.34 19.49
N PHE A 14 -26.90 -10.64 19.74
CA PHE A 14 -27.05 -9.22 19.39
C PHE A 14 -26.01 -8.34 20.10
N THR A 15 -25.82 -8.55 21.41
CA THR A 15 -24.82 -7.83 22.22
C THR A 15 -23.40 -8.05 21.68
N VAL A 16 -23.03 -9.28 21.34
CA VAL A 16 -21.72 -9.58 20.74
C VAL A 16 -21.53 -8.81 19.43
N TRP A 17 -22.51 -8.84 18.53
CA TRP A 17 -22.45 -8.11 17.28
C TRP A 17 -22.40 -6.59 17.46
N TRP A 18 -23.05 -6.07 18.50
CA TRP A 18 -22.93 -4.67 18.88
C TRP A 18 -21.49 -4.28 19.20
N PHE A 19 -20.79 -5.08 20.01
CA PHE A 19 -19.38 -4.84 20.33
C PHE A 19 -18.46 -5.02 19.12
N ILE A 20 -18.70 -6.02 18.28
CA ILE A 20 -17.91 -6.24 17.05
C ILE A 20 -18.00 -5.02 16.13
N ILE A 21 -19.21 -4.56 15.83
CA ILE A 21 -19.41 -3.42 14.93
C ILE A 21 -18.87 -2.12 15.54
N LEU A 22 -19.00 -1.94 16.86
CA LEU A 22 -18.36 -0.82 17.55
C LEU A 22 -16.84 -0.88 17.40
N CYS A 23 -16.24 -2.05 17.62
CA CYS A 23 -14.79 -2.26 17.51
C CYS A 23 -14.29 -1.91 16.11
N VAL A 24 -14.99 -2.34 15.05
CA VAL A 24 -14.66 -2.00 13.66
C VAL A 24 -14.62 -0.48 13.46
N HIS A 25 -15.65 0.25 13.93
CA HIS A 25 -15.64 1.70 13.82
C HIS A 25 -14.55 2.36 14.67
N VAL A 26 -14.26 1.85 15.88
CA VAL A 26 -13.18 2.36 16.74
C VAL A 26 -11.82 2.19 16.09
N VAL A 27 -11.51 1.00 15.55
CA VAL A 27 -10.25 0.73 14.86
C VAL A 27 -10.08 1.68 13.66
N ALA A 28 -11.10 1.80 12.81
CA ALA A 28 -11.05 2.69 11.65
C ALA A 28 -10.96 4.18 12.04
N CYS A 29 -11.66 4.58 13.12
CA CYS A 29 -11.60 5.93 13.67
C CYS A 29 -10.20 6.28 14.18
N VAL A 30 -9.62 5.42 15.03
CA VAL A 30 -8.27 5.60 15.56
C VAL A 30 -7.25 5.62 14.43
N TYR A 31 -7.35 4.68 13.48
CA TYR A 31 -6.46 4.62 12.34
C TYR A 31 -6.46 5.91 11.52
N THR A 32 -7.63 6.37 11.09
CA THR A 32 -7.76 7.61 10.29
C THR A 32 -7.36 8.86 11.06
N ALA A 33 -7.60 8.91 12.38
CA ALA A 33 -7.12 9.99 13.25
C ALA A 33 -5.59 10.02 13.32
N LEU A 34 -4.96 8.86 13.56
CA LEU A 34 -3.50 8.74 13.63
C LEU A 34 -2.86 9.08 12.28
N TYR A 35 -3.46 8.64 11.17
CA TYR A 35 -2.97 8.94 9.83
C TYR A 35 -3.05 10.44 9.53
N SER A 36 -4.16 11.09 9.90
CA SER A 36 -4.32 12.55 9.80
C SER A 36 -3.30 13.29 10.66
N TYR A 37 -3.05 12.82 11.89
CA TYR A 37 -2.09 13.43 12.81
C TYR A 37 -0.64 13.24 12.32
N ALA A 38 -0.32 12.06 11.81
CA ALA A 38 1.00 11.74 11.26
C ALA A 38 1.35 12.68 10.10
N TYR A 39 0.45 12.85 9.12
CA TYR A 39 0.67 13.79 8.01
C TYR A 39 0.68 15.26 8.45
N TRP A 40 0.01 15.62 9.55
CA TRP A 40 0.07 16.97 10.10
C TRP A 40 1.43 17.29 10.70
N ILE A 41 2.04 16.35 11.43
CA ILE A 41 3.37 16.55 12.02
C ILE A 41 4.49 16.36 11.00
N LEU A 42 4.30 15.47 10.00
CA LEU A 42 5.30 15.04 9.01
C LEU A 42 6.05 16.21 8.37
N GLN A 43 5.36 17.29 8.01
CA GLN A 43 5.95 18.47 7.34
C GLN A 43 7.14 19.10 8.07
N ASN A 44 7.28 18.87 9.39
CA ASN A 44 8.35 19.44 10.20
C ASN A 44 9.30 18.38 10.76
N THR A 45 9.38 17.22 10.11
CA THR A 45 10.15 16.07 10.60
C THR A 45 11.37 15.79 9.76
N TYR A 46 12.38 15.17 10.37
CA TYR A 46 13.56 14.70 9.66
C TYR A 46 13.24 13.59 8.66
N LEU A 47 12.19 12.80 8.95
CA LEU A 47 11.69 11.81 8.03
C LEU A 47 11.24 12.42 6.69
N GLU A 48 10.56 13.56 6.71
CA GLU A 48 10.07 14.20 5.47
C GLU A 48 11.22 14.59 4.54
N HIS A 49 12.35 15.06 5.10
CA HIS A 49 13.52 15.39 4.28
C HIS A 49 13.97 14.21 3.41
N TYR A 50 14.02 13.01 3.99
CA TYR A 50 14.38 11.80 3.24
C TYR A 50 13.26 11.30 2.32
N LEU A 51 11.99 11.45 2.71
CA LEU A 51 10.88 11.11 1.83
C LEU A 51 10.88 12.00 0.58
N GLU A 52 11.15 13.30 0.71
CA GLU A 52 11.32 14.21 -0.42
C GLU A 52 12.56 13.87 -1.24
N LEU A 53 13.70 13.61 -0.59
CA LEU A 53 14.96 13.29 -1.27
C LEU A 53 14.83 12.04 -2.15
N PHE A 54 14.13 11.01 -1.68
CA PHE A 54 13.94 9.75 -2.40
C PHE A 54 12.62 9.66 -3.18
N GLU A 55 11.88 10.77 -3.30
CA GLU A 55 10.60 10.85 -4.00
C GLU A 55 9.58 9.80 -3.52
N ILE A 56 9.45 9.64 -2.21
CA ILE A 56 8.52 8.71 -1.56
C ILE A 56 7.29 9.46 -1.06
N GLY A 57 6.13 9.12 -1.65
CA GLY A 57 4.87 9.75 -1.30
C GLY A 57 4.63 11.05 -2.08
N MET A 58 3.47 11.67 -1.86
CA MET A 58 3.16 12.96 -2.47
C MET A 58 3.91 14.10 -1.77
N PRO A 59 4.37 15.12 -2.52
CA PRO A 59 5.16 16.21 -1.97
C PRO A 59 4.35 17.10 -1.00
N PRO A 60 5.03 17.94 -0.19
CA PRO A 60 4.42 18.75 0.87
C PRO A 60 3.14 19.53 0.52
N PRO A 61 2.98 20.10 -0.70
CA PRO A 61 1.74 20.81 -1.07
C PRO A 61 0.47 19.97 -0.95
N TYR A 62 0.58 18.65 -1.09
CA TYR A 62 -0.56 17.73 -1.02
C TYR A 62 -0.86 17.24 0.40
N HIS A 63 0.07 17.38 1.35
CA HIS A 63 -0.11 16.88 2.72
C HIS A 63 -1.35 17.44 3.39
N ARG A 64 -1.65 18.74 3.20
CA ARG A 64 -2.86 19.36 3.74
C ARG A 64 -4.14 18.70 3.22
N THR A 65 -4.15 18.33 1.95
CA THR A 65 -5.29 17.59 1.35
C THR A 65 -5.40 16.20 1.98
N ILE A 66 -4.29 15.49 2.18
CA ILE A 66 -4.27 14.17 2.83
C ILE A 66 -4.81 14.26 4.26
N VAL A 67 -4.37 15.25 5.04
CA VAL A 67 -4.85 15.52 6.40
C VAL A 67 -6.36 15.76 6.40
N ILE A 68 -6.85 16.66 5.53
CA ILE A 68 -8.28 17.00 5.48
C ILE A 68 -9.13 15.77 5.14
N VAL A 69 -8.72 14.97 4.15
CA VAL A 69 -9.45 13.77 3.76
C VAL A 69 -9.52 12.78 4.93
N HIS A 70 -8.40 12.47 5.58
CA HIS A 70 -8.39 11.54 6.71
C HIS A 70 -9.14 12.09 7.94
N ALA A 71 -9.09 13.40 8.19
CA ALA A 71 -9.88 14.06 9.24
C ALA A 71 -11.40 13.95 8.99
N ILE A 72 -11.84 14.06 7.73
CA ILE A 72 -13.25 13.83 7.36
C ILE A 72 -13.64 12.37 7.61
N LEU A 73 -12.82 11.41 7.19
CA LEU A 73 -13.08 9.98 7.42
C LEU A 73 -13.13 9.65 8.92
N PHE A 74 -12.20 10.18 9.70
CA PHE A 74 -12.22 10.11 11.17
C PHE A 74 -13.55 10.62 11.74
N ALA A 75 -14.00 11.82 11.32
CA ALA A 75 -15.25 12.40 11.79
C ALA A 75 -16.47 11.51 11.46
N LEU A 76 -16.50 10.91 10.27
CA LEU A 76 -17.56 9.98 9.87
C LEU A 76 -17.62 8.73 10.76
N HIS A 77 -16.46 8.12 11.05
CA HIS A 77 -16.40 6.97 11.95
C HIS A 77 -16.74 7.37 13.40
N ALA A 78 -16.29 8.54 13.87
CA ALA A 78 -16.64 9.07 15.18
C ALA A 78 -18.15 9.31 15.33
N VAL A 79 -18.82 9.85 14.31
CA VAL A 79 -20.28 9.98 14.28
C VAL A 79 -20.96 8.62 14.41
N CYS A 80 -20.48 7.59 13.69
CA CYS A 80 -21.02 6.23 13.81
C CYS A 80 -20.93 5.68 15.24
N ILE A 81 -19.79 5.90 15.92
CA ILE A 81 -19.56 5.51 17.32
C ILE A 81 -20.54 6.25 18.24
N LEU A 82 -20.65 7.58 18.10
CA LEU A 82 -21.53 8.42 18.91
C LEU A 82 -23.01 8.01 18.75
N LEU A 83 -23.44 7.67 17.54
CA LEU A 83 -24.81 7.18 17.30
C LEU A 83 -25.07 5.84 17.99
N MET A 84 -24.12 4.91 17.97
CA MET A 84 -24.26 3.62 18.66
C MET A 84 -24.29 3.78 20.19
N LEU A 85 -23.37 4.58 20.75
CA LEU A 85 -23.30 4.82 22.19
C LEU A 85 -24.50 5.63 22.68
N GLY A 86 -24.79 6.76 22.02
CA GLY A 86 -25.91 7.64 22.37
C GLY A 86 -27.26 6.96 22.22
N GLY A 87 -27.46 6.18 21.15
CA GLY A 87 -28.66 5.37 20.96
C GLY A 87 -28.84 4.33 22.06
N SER A 88 -27.76 3.69 22.49
CA SER A 88 -27.80 2.66 23.54
C SER A 88 -28.10 3.25 24.93
N VAL A 89 -27.50 4.40 25.25
CA VAL A 89 -27.78 5.13 26.50
C VAL A 89 -29.23 5.60 26.54
N TRP A 90 -29.73 6.16 25.44
CA TRP A 90 -31.12 6.63 25.34
C TRP A 90 -32.14 5.50 25.53
N GLN A 91 -31.89 4.36 24.88
CA GLN A 91 -32.80 3.21 24.93
C GLN A 91 -32.61 2.33 26.18
N ARG A 92 -31.58 2.60 27.01
CA ARG A 92 -31.16 1.77 28.15
C ARG A 92 -30.95 0.28 27.76
N SER A 93 -30.61 0.05 26.50
CA SER A 93 -30.39 -1.26 25.89
C SER A 93 -29.50 -1.05 24.67
N PHE A 94 -28.70 -2.06 24.30
CA PHE A 94 -27.83 -1.97 23.13
C PHE A 94 -28.64 -1.67 21.86
N ALA A 95 -28.24 -0.61 21.16
CA ALA A 95 -28.87 -0.14 19.93
C ALA A 95 -27.79 0.34 18.95
N PHE A 96 -27.95 0.01 17.67
CA PHE A 96 -27.02 0.44 16.62
C PHE A 96 -27.19 1.91 16.21
N SER A 97 -28.35 2.50 16.47
CA SER A 97 -28.69 3.89 16.24
C SER A 97 -29.89 4.27 17.11
N PRO A 98 -30.06 5.55 17.51
CA PRO A 98 -31.33 6.00 18.04
C PRO A 98 -32.43 5.70 17.01
N CYS A 99 -33.33 4.78 17.36
CA CYS A 99 -34.55 4.55 16.62
C CYS A 99 -35.28 5.90 16.57
N PHE A 100 -35.58 6.42 15.37
CA PHE A 100 -36.26 7.70 15.09
C PHE A 100 -35.43 9.00 15.02
N THR A 101 -34.61 9.17 13.97
CA THR A 101 -34.45 10.52 13.39
C THR A 101 -34.89 10.54 11.93
N LYS A 102 -35.99 11.25 11.67
CA LYS A 102 -36.53 11.60 10.33
C LYS A 102 -35.51 12.27 9.39
N VAL A 103 -34.33 12.63 9.90
CA VAL A 103 -33.23 13.25 9.16
C VAL A 103 -32.36 12.19 8.46
N TYR A 104 -32.12 11.04 9.11
CA TYR A 104 -31.31 9.96 8.52
C TYR A 104 -32.03 9.28 7.35
N THR A 105 -33.36 9.15 7.45
CA THR A 105 -34.25 8.67 6.37
C THR A 105 -34.39 9.64 5.20
N LYS A 106 -33.91 10.89 5.33
CA LYS A 106 -33.97 11.90 4.27
C LYS A 106 -32.67 12.00 3.46
N ILE A 107 -31.55 11.56 4.05
CA ILE A 107 -30.21 11.54 3.42
C ILE A 107 -29.87 10.12 2.92
N SER A 108 -30.23 9.09 3.69
CA SER A 108 -30.34 7.71 3.23
C SER A 108 -31.81 7.44 2.91
N ASP A 109 -32.30 8.05 1.83
CA ASP A 109 -33.69 7.86 1.43
C ASP A 109 -33.92 6.37 1.12
N ARG A 110 -34.97 5.82 1.72
CA ARG A 110 -35.37 4.41 1.63
C ARG A 110 -35.74 4.02 0.18
N HIS A 111 -35.92 5.01 -0.68
CA HIS A 111 -36.09 4.93 -2.14
C HIS A 111 -35.02 5.74 -2.93
N GLY A 112 -34.00 6.27 -2.26
CA GLY A 112 -32.89 6.98 -2.88
C GLY A 112 -32.00 6.04 -3.69
N PHE A 113 -31.12 6.60 -4.52
CA PHE A 113 -30.26 5.83 -5.42
C PHE A 113 -29.42 4.76 -4.69
N PHE A 114 -28.94 5.05 -3.47
CA PHE A 114 -28.14 4.15 -2.63
C PHE A 114 -28.94 3.36 -1.57
N GLY A 115 -30.28 3.45 -1.57
CA GLY A 115 -31.12 2.79 -0.56
C GLY A 115 -31.23 1.28 -0.77
N VAL A 116 -31.30 0.52 0.32
CA VAL A 116 -31.38 -0.97 0.33
C VAL A 116 -32.65 -1.53 -0.34
N ASN A 117 -33.67 -0.70 -0.56
CA ASN A 117 -34.89 -1.03 -1.30
C ASN A 117 -34.98 -0.39 -2.69
N GLY A 118 -33.92 0.27 -3.18
CA GLY A 118 -33.89 0.83 -4.53
C GLY A 118 -33.82 -0.27 -5.59
N ALA A 119 -34.42 -0.03 -6.77
CA ALA A 119 -34.38 -0.97 -7.90
C ALA A 119 -32.96 -1.35 -8.36
N HIS A 120 -31.96 -0.52 -8.01
CA HIS A 120 -30.55 -0.65 -8.40
C HIS A 120 -29.65 -1.23 -7.30
N PHE A 121 -30.20 -1.62 -6.14
CA PHE A 121 -29.40 -2.08 -4.99
C PHE A 121 -28.40 -3.19 -5.35
N HIS A 122 -28.84 -4.21 -6.10
CA HIS A 122 -27.96 -5.30 -6.54
C HIS A 122 -26.87 -4.84 -7.51
N VAL A 123 -27.16 -3.84 -8.35
CA VAL A 123 -26.18 -3.29 -9.30
C VAL A 123 -25.12 -2.48 -8.56
N LEU A 124 -25.52 -1.65 -7.59
CA LEU A 124 -24.59 -0.85 -6.79
C LEU A 124 -23.71 -1.72 -5.89
N LEU A 125 -24.26 -2.80 -5.32
CA LEU A 125 -23.49 -3.75 -4.54
C LEU A 125 -22.43 -4.44 -5.41
N ILE A 126 -22.80 -4.92 -6.60
CA ILE A 126 -21.84 -5.54 -7.53
C ILE A 126 -20.79 -4.51 -7.99
N LEU A 127 -21.21 -3.28 -8.28
CA LEU A 127 -20.29 -2.21 -8.67
C LEU A 127 -19.27 -1.91 -7.57
N ARG A 128 -19.73 -1.82 -6.30
CA ARG A 128 -18.83 -1.67 -5.15
C ARG A 128 -17.82 -2.81 -5.11
N GLU A 129 -18.28 -4.05 -5.16
CA GLU A 129 -17.43 -5.24 -5.10
C GLU A 129 -16.38 -5.27 -6.23
N VAL A 130 -16.79 -4.87 -7.45
CA VAL A 130 -15.88 -4.77 -8.60
C VAL A 130 -14.83 -3.68 -8.39
N VAL A 131 -15.24 -2.50 -7.92
CA VAL A 131 -14.32 -1.39 -7.63
C VAL A 131 -13.33 -1.80 -6.54
N GLU A 132 -13.82 -2.38 -5.45
CA GLU A 132 -13.03 -2.83 -4.31
C GLU A 132 -12.04 -3.93 -4.70
N THR A 133 -12.50 -4.99 -5.38
CA THR A 133 -11.64 -6.06 -5.90
C THR A 133 -10.60 -5.51 -6.88
N GLY A 134 -10.99 -4.54 -7.73
CA GLY A 134 -10.08 -3.88 -8.65
C GLY A 134 -8.98 -3.11 -7.92
N LEU A 135 -9.34 -2.32 -6.91
CA LEU A 135 -8.41 -1.57 -6.08
C LEU A 135 -7.48 -2.49 -5.27
N GLN A 136 -8.02 -3.55 -4.66
CA GLN A 136 -7.22 -4.58 -3.98
C GLN A 136 -6.28 -5.30 -4.96
N THR A 137 -6.70 -5.56 -6.20
CA THR A 137 -5.84 -6.18 -7.22
C THR A 137 -4.70 -5.25 -7.63
N ILE A 138 -4.97 -3.95 -7.82
CA ILE A 138 -3.94 -2.95 -8.11
C ILE A 138 -2.92 -2.90 -6.96
N GLN A 139 -3.39 -2.91 -5.72
CA GLN A 139 -2.53 -2.90 -4.54
C GLN A 139 -1.71 -4.20 -4.41
N ALA A 140 -2.28 -5.35 -4.74
CA ALA A 140 -1.58 -6.63 -4.78
C ALA A 140 -0.51 -6.68 -5.88
N TYR A 141 -0.81 -6.13 -7.05
CA TYR A 141 0.16 -5.97 -8.13
C TYR A 141 1.31 -5.05 -7.71
N ARG A 142 1.02 -3.87 -7.14
CA ARG A 142 2.04 -2.96 -6.60
C ARG A 142 2.90 -3.65 -5.53
N THR A 143 2.27 -4.41 -4.64
CA THR A 143 2.95 -5.25 -3.65
C THR A 143 3.92 -6.24 -4.31
N SER A 144 3.52 -6.90 -5.39
CA SER A 144 4.41 -7.85 -6.10
C SER A 144 5.65 -7.18 -6.73
N SER A 145 5.52 -5.91 -7.09
CA SER A 145 6.57 -5.11 -7.73
C SER A 145 7.45 -4.36 -6.73
N LEU A 146 6.93 -4.00 -5.56
CA LEU A 146 7.63 -3.16 -4.59
C LEU A 146 8.12 -3.95 -3.37
N LEU A 147 7.36 -4.92 -2.87
CA LEU A 147 7.68 -5.58 -1.60
C LEU A 147 8.63 -6.77 -1.78
N PRO A 148 9.88 -6.69 -1.27
CA PRO A 148 10.82 -7.81 -1.31
C PRO A 148 10.48 -8.88 -0.27
N ARG A 149 9.75 -8.53 0.79
CA ARG A 149 9.29 -9.49 1.81
C ARG A 149 8.26 -10.45 1.21
N THR A 150 8.74 -11.63 0.84
CA THR A 150 7.91 -12.68 0.23
C THR A 150 6.70 -13.08 1.08
N MET A 151 6.83 -13.11 2.41
CA MET A 151 5.72 -13.46 3.29
C MET A 151 4.61 -12.41 3.31
N LEU A 152 4.97 -11.13 3.31
CA LEU A 152 3.99 -10.05 3.26
C LEU A 152 3.31 -9.98 1.89
N ASN A 153 4.06 -10.17 0.81
CA ASN A 153 3.50 -10.27 -0.54
C ASN A 153 2.50 -11.44 -0.64
N ARG A 154 2.89 -12.64 -0.19
CA ARG A 154 1.98 -13.81 -0.15
C ARG A 154 0.74 -13.56 0.68
N PHE A 155 0.89 -12.94 1.85
CA PHE A 155 -0.23 -12.62 2.72
C PHE A 155 -1.25 -11.71 2.02
N TYR A 156 -0.79 -10.68 1.30
CA TYR A 156 -1.67 -9.78 0.55
C TYR A 156 -2.46 -10.52 -0.53
N VAL A 157 -1.81 -11.42 -1.26
CA VAL A 157 -2.48 -12.24 -2.29
C VAL A 157 -3.49 -13.20 -1.69
N VAL A 158 -3.16 -13.82 -0.56
CA VAL A 158 -4.10 -14.71 0.14
C VAL A 158 -5.34 -13.94 0.58
N LEU A 159 -5.21 -12.71 1.06
CA LEU A 159 -6.37 -11.87 1.40
C LEU A 159 -7.26 -11.59 0.19
N LEU A 160 -6.66 -11.17 -0.93
CA LEU A 160 -7.40 -10.90 -2.17
C LEU A 160 -8.11 -12.13 -2.72
N VAL A 161 -7.42 -13.29 -2.76
CA VAL A 161 -8.00 -14.55 -3.20
C VAL A 161 -9.11 -15.01 -2.27
N ALA A 162 -8.91 -14.87 -0.95
CA ALA A 162 -9.94 -15.16 0.05
C ALA A 162 -11.17 -14.27 -0.14
N ASN A 163 -10.97 -12.97 -0.48
CA ASN A 163 -12.09 -12.07 -0.73
C ASN A 163 -12.87 -12.50 -1.97
N CYS A 164 -12.16 -12.77 -3.08
CA CYS A 164 -12.75 -13.26 -4.33
C CYS A 164 -13.54 -14.57 -4.16
N TRP A 165 -13.06 -15.47 -3.30
CA TRP A 165 -13.68 -16.79 -3.08
C TRP A 165 -14.68 -16.82 -1.92
N SER A 166 -14.75 -15.77 -1.09
CA SER A 166 -15.59 -15.72 0.10
C SER A 166 -17.06 -16.01 -0.25
N SER A 167 -17.61 -15.31 -1.24
CA SER A 167 -18.98 -15.46 -1.71
C SER A 167 -19.23 -16.85 -2.30
N VAL A 168 -18.30 -17.38 -3.09
CA VAL A 168 -18.41 -18.73 -3.70
C VAL A 168 -18.43 -19.82 -2.63
N LEU A 169 -17.53 -19.75 -1.65
CA LEU A 169 -17.40 -20.73 -0.57
C LEU A 169 -18.60 -20.71 0.37
N VAL A 170 -19.07 -19.52 0.78
CA VAL A 170 -20.27 -19.37 1.62
C VAL A 170 -21.49 -19.92 0.92
N TYR A 171 -21.63 -19.70 -0.40
CA TYR A 171 -22.77 -20.20 -1.16
C TYR A 171 -22.68 -21.69 -1.49
N SER A 172 -21.51 -22.33 -1.48
CA SER A 172 -21.34 -23.73 -1.86
C SER A 172 -21.24 -24.71 -0.68
N VAL A 173 -20.57 -24.32 0.41
CA VAL A 173 -20.14 -25.27 1.47
C VAL A 173 -20.82 -25.03 2.82
N PHE A 174 -20.87 -23.78 3.29
CA PHE A 174 -21.08 -23.52 4.73
C PHE A 174 -22.54 -23.37 5.17
N PHE A 175 -23.45 -22.94 4.28
CA PHE A 175 -24.84 -22.67 4.66
C PHE A 175 -25.82 -23.22 3.62
N LYS A 176 -26.26 -24.47 3.81
CA LYS A 176 -27.42 -25.05 3.11
C LYS A 176 -28.76 -24.54 3.65
N GLY A 177 -28.75 -23.77 4.74
CA GLY A 177 -29.92 -23.16 5.38
C GLY A 177 -29.86 -21.63 5.37
N ASP A 178 -31.04 -21.03 5.17
CA ASP A 178 -31.39 -19.61 5.12
C ASP A 178 -30.55 -18.62 4.28
N GLU A 179 -31.24 -17.82 3.46
CA GLU A 179 -30.63 -16.82 2.58
C GLU A 179 -30.07 -15.62 3.38
N ALA A 180 -30.70 -15.24 4.50
CA ALA A 180 -30.24 -14.11 5.30
C ALA A 180 -28.89 -14.41 5.97
N SER A 181 -28.72 -15.60 6.54
CA SER A 181 -27.44 -16.02 7.15
C SER A 181 -26.29 -16.07 6.15
N ARG A 182 -26.53 -16.51 4.90
CA ARG A 182 -25.51 -16.50 3.83
C ARG A 182 -25.04 -15.11 3.48
N ARG A 183 -25.98 -14.18 3.30
CA ARG A 183 -25.67 -12.78 3.00
C ARG A 183 -24.90 -12.14 4.14
N PHE A 184 -25.35 -12.36 5.37
CA PHE A 184 -24.68 -11.85 6.56
C PHE A 184 -23.24 -12.37 6.66
N ALA A 185 -23.02 -13.68 6.46
CA ALA A 185 -21.68 -14.26 6.48
C ALA A 185 -20.75 -13.68 5.39
N CYS A 186 -21.25 -13.44 4.17
CA CYS A 186 -20.46 -12.80 3.11
C CYS A 186 -20.06 -11.37 3.51
N ILE A 187 -21.00 -10.58 4.01
CA ILE A 187 -20.77 -9.19 4.43
C ILE A 187 -19.77 -9.13 5.61
N VAL A 188 -19.79 -10.12 6.51
CA VAL A 188 -18.81 -10.23 7.59
C VAL A 188 -17.42 -10.56 7.08
N LEU A 189 -17.29 -11.53 6.16
CA LEU A 189 -16.01 -11.88 5.56
C LEU A 189 -15.42 -10.70 4.78
N ASP A 190 -16.24 -10.04 3.95
CA ASP A 190 -15.93 -8.80 3.22
C ASP A 190 -15.33 -7.75 4.16
N CYS A 191 -16.08 -7.37 5.20
CA CYS A 191 -15.66 -6.39 6.20
C CYS A 191 -14.32 -6.74 6.89
N VAL A 192 -14.12 -8.02 7.26
CA VAL A 192 -12.90 -8.45 7.93
C VAL A 192 -11.70 -8.40 6.97
N LEU A 193 -11.87 -8.88 5.74
CA LEU A 193 -10.79 -8.90 4.75
C LEU A 193 -10.42 -7.48 4.31
N ASP A 194 -11.40 -6.60 4.14
CA ASP A 194 -11.20 -5.17 3.90
C ASP A 194 -10.42 -4.50 5.03
N LEU A 195 -10.86 -4.70 6.27
CA LEU A 195 -10.19 -4.10 7.43
C LEU A 195 -8.74 -4.57 7.55
N ILE A 196 -8.48 -5.87 7.34
CA ILE A 196 -7.12 -6.42 7.38
C ILE A 196 -6.28 -5.85 6.21
N SER A 197 -6.83 -5.80 5.00
CA SER A 197 -6.09 -5.36 3.82
C SER A 197 -5.74 -3.85 3.86
N CYS A 198 -6.64 -3.01 4.37
CA CYS A 198 -6.46 -1.55 4.39
C CYS A 198 -5.79 -1.02 5.66
N VAL A 199 -6.05 -1.64 6.82
CA VAL A 199 -5.50 -1.17 8.11
C VAL A 199 -4.43 -2.13 8.61
N GLY A 200 -4.73 -3.43 8.60
CA GLY A 200 -3.84 -4.45 9.17
C GLY A 200 -2.48 -4.53 8.48
N VAL A 201 -2.45 -4.53 7.15
CA VAL A 201 -1.21 -4.60 6.36
C VAL A 201 -0.32 -3.38 6.61
N GLU A 202 -0.89 -2.18 6.52
CA GLU A 202 -0.13 -0.94 6.72
C GLU A 202 0.39 -0.82 8.15
N LEU A 203 -0.45 -1.16 9.13
CA LEU A 203 -0.04 -1.20 10.53
C LEU A 203 1.09 -2.20 10.77
N MET A 204 1.05 -3.38 10.12
CA MET A 204 2.12 -4.36 10.24
C MET A 204 3.46 -3.83 9.71
N ILE A 205 3.44 -3.07 8.60
CA ILE A 205 4.64 -2.42 8.07
C ILE A 205 5.16 -1.38 9.08
N VAL A 206 4.31 -0.45 9.51
CA VAL A 206 4.67 0.61 10.47
C VAL A 206 5.24 0.04 11.76
N LEU A 207 4.62 -1.00 12.32
CA LEU A 207 5.10 -1.67 13.53
C LEU A 207 6.46 -2.34 13.33
N SER A 208 6.80 -2.75 12.11
CA SER A 208 8.12 -3.33 11.82
C SER A 208 9.27 -2.31 11.82
N TYR A 209 8.96 -1.00 11.78
CA TYR A 209 9.93 0.10 11.90
C TYR A 209 9.81 0.86 13.23
N ALA A 210 8.86 0.50 14.10
CA ALA A 210 8.59 1.25 15.31
C ALA A 210 9.76 1.24 16.32
N SER A 211 10.55 0.16 16.37
CA SER A 211 11.78 0.09 17.20
C SER A 211 12.90 0.99 16.71
N ASP A 212 12.91 1.25 15.40
CA ASP A 212 13.98 1.97 14.71
C ASP A 212 13.70 3.48 14.67
N TYR A 213 12.43 3.87 14.85
CA TYR A 213 11.99 5.25 14.85
C TYR A 213 12.46 6.00 16.09
N ASN A 214 13.13 7.13 15.88
CA ASN A 214 13.64 7.97 16.94
C ASN A 214 12.80 9.25 17.07
N VAL A 215 12.20 9.42 18.25
CA VAL A 215 11.30 10.55 18.57
C VAL A 215 12.08 11.86 18.73
N SER A 216 13.36 11.84 19.09
CA SER A 216 14.17 13.05 19.27
C SER A 216 14.51 13.73 17.96
N VAL A 217 14.80 12.95 16.91
CA VAL A 217 15.03 13.47 15.55
C VAL A 217 13.76 13.48 14.70
N MET A 218 12.64 12.95 15.21
CA MET A 218 11.40 12.78 14.45
C MET A 218 11.65 12.03 13.12
N GLY A 219 12.30 10.88 13.18
CA GLY A 219 12.68 10.12 11.99
C GLY A 219 13.60 8.95 12.31
N PHE A 220 14.39 8.54 11.32
CA PHE A 220 15.42 7.51 11.47
C PHE A 220 16.80 8.16 11.40
N TRP A 221 17.76 7.60 12.13
CA TRP A 221 19.14 8.08 12.15
C TRP A 221 19.83 7.88 10.79
N ASP A 222 20.77 8.77 10.47
CA ASP A 222 21.51 8.77 9.20
C ASP A 222 22.22 7.45 8.91
N PHE A 223 22.79 6.81 9.93
CA PHE A 223 23.46 5.52 9.78
C PHE A 223 22.52 4.40 9.30
N MET A 224 21.21 4.52 9.52
CA MET A 224 20.20 3.60 9.00
C MET A 224 19.95 3.85 7.52
N TRP A 225 19.83 5.11 7.12
CA TRP A 225 19.73 5.50 5.71
C TRP A 225 20.97 5.13 4.90
N GLN A 226 22.15 5.16 5.53
CA GLN A 226 23.40 4.66 4.97
C GLN A 226 23.48 3.13 4.91
N ASN A 227 22.57 2.39 5.55
CA ASN A 227 22.50 0.94 5.40
C ASN A 227 21.67 0.60 4.15
N ASP A 228 22.33 0.12 3.11
CA ASP A 228 21.73 -0.07 1.79
C ASP A 228 20.55 -1.05 1.80
N GLU A 229 20.66 -2.15 2.55
CA GLU A 229 19.57 -3.14 2.65
C GLU A 229 18.37 -2.60 3.42
N TRP A 230 18.63 -1.88 4.51
CA TRP A 230 17.57 -1.28 5.33
C TRP A 230 16.88 -0.16 4.56
N ALA A 231 17.62 0.76 3.96
CA ALA A 231 17.08 1.89 3.21
C ALA A 231 16.28 1.41 1.98
N ALA A 232 16.85 0.49 1.18
CA ALA A 232 16.15 -0.06 0.01
C ALA A 232 14.84 -0.76 0.40
N ARG A 233 14.82 -1.46 1.55
CA ARG A 233 13.59 -2.08 2.07
C ARG A 233 12.60 -1.03 2.57
N ALA A 234 13.06 -0.06 3.37
CA ALA A 234 12.24 0.99 3.94
C ALA A 234 11.57 1.83 2.85
N LEU A 235 12.33 2.29 1.85
CA LEU A 235 11.80 3.11 0.75
C LEU A 235 10.70 2.38 -0.04
N ASN A 236 10.89 1.10 -0.33
CA ASN A 236 9.87 0.28 -1.01
C ASN A 236 8.62 0.05 -0.14
N GLU A 237 8.81 -0.26 1.14
CA GLU A 237 7.72 -0.49 2.10
C GLU A 237 6.96 0.81 2.42
N PHE A 238 7.65 1.95 2.45
CA PHE A 238 7.06 3.27 2.69
C PHE A 238 6.16 3.71 1.55
N ARG A 239 6.41 3.31 0.29
CA ARG A 239 5.48 3.53 -0.84
C ARG A 239 4.11 2.84 -0.68
N MET A 240 4.00 1.91 0.27
CA MET A 240 2.74 1.26 0.63
C MET A 240 2.04 1.96 1.80
N VAL A 241 2.80 2.58 2.70
CA VAL A 241 2.30 3.29 3.87
C VAL A 241 1.91 4.72 3.54
N PHE A 242 2.79 5.46 2.85
CA PHE A 242 2.55 6.85 2.45
C PHE A 242 1.72 6.92 1.17
N VAL A 243 0.87 7.93 1.10
CA VAL A 243 0.05 8.23 -0.06
C VAL A 243 0.94 8.67 -1.21
N VAL A 244 1.03 7.86 -2.27
CA VAL A 244 1.90 8.15 -3.43
C VAL A 244 1.20 8.93 -4.54
N SER A 245 -0.14 9.02 -4.51
CA SER A 245 -0.92 9.69 -5.56
C SER A 245 -2.33 10.05 -5.08
N LEU A 246 -3.02 10.92 -5.84
CA LEU A 246 -4.43 11.22 -5.57
C LEU A 246 -5.34 10.00 -5.78
N SER A 247 -5.01 9.11 -6.71
CA SER A 247 -5.75 7.85 -6.90
C SER A 247 -5.58 6.92 -5.70
N ASP A 248 -4.39 6.88 -5.10
CA ASP A 248 -4.13 6.13 -3.86
C ASP A 248 -4.95 6.72 -2.70
N LEU A 249 -4.94 8.05 -2.52
CA LEU A 249 -5.77 8.74 -1.52
C LEU A 249 -7.27 8.44 -1.71
N ALA A 250 -7.75 8.50 -2.96
CA ALA A 250 -9.13 8.18 -3.29
C ALA A 250 -9.48 6.73 -2.97
N SER A 251 -8.58 5.78 -3.27
CA SER A 251 -8.78 4.37 -2.97
C SER A 251 -8.96 4.13 -1.47
N ARG A 252 -8.10 4.73 -0.63
CA ARG A 252 -8.18 4.66 0.83
C ARG A 252 -9.49 5.24 1.37
N ALA A 253 -9.94 6.35 0.80
CA ALA A 253 -11.24 6.94 1.14
C ALA A 253 -12.41 6.03 0.74
N ILE A 254 -12.36 5.42 -0.45
CA ILE A 254 -13.38 4.47 -0.92
C ILE A 254 -13.47 3.27 0.02
N PHE A 255 -12.35 2.70 0.47
CA PHE A 255 -12.35 1.59 1.43
C PHE A 255 -12.94 1.99 2.79
N SER A 256 -12.55 3.15 3.34
CA SER A 256 -13.11 3.63 4.62
C SER A 256 -14.62 3.88 4.52
N LEU A 257 -15.10 4.47 3.43
CA LEU A 257 -16.55 4.64 3.19
C LEU A 257 -17.25 3.28 2.96
N GLY A 258 -16.59 2.35 2.27
CA GLY A 258 -17.02 0.97 2.10
C GLY A 258 -17.30 0.32 3.44
N LEU A 259 -16.37 0.42 4.40
CA LEU A 259 -16.53 -0.14 5.75
C LEU A 259 -17.77 0.41 6.48
N ILE A 260 -18.07 1.71 6.33
CA ILE A 260 -19.29 2.32 6.90
C ILE A 260 -20.54 1.74 6.24
N LEU A 261 -20.52 1.56 4.92
CA LEU A 261 -21.65 0.97 4.18
C LEU A 261 -21.85 -0.50 4.57
N THR A 262 -20.78 -1.29 4.65
CA THR A 262 -20.81 -2.72 5.02
C THR A 262 -21.36 -2.91 6.43
N THR A 263 -20.88 -2.13 7.39
CA THR A 263 -21.41 -2.16 8.77
C THR A 263 -22.84 -1.67 8.86
N THR A 264 -23.28 -0.73 8.01
CA THR A 264 -24.69 -0.33 7.92
C THR A 264 -25.57 -1.46 7.40
N ASN A 265 -25.14 -2.14 6.33
CA ASN A 265 -25.83 -3.32 5.80
C ASN A 265 -25.91 -4.46 6.84
N MET A 266 -24.85 -4.67 7.64
CA MET A 266 -24.90 -5.60 8.78
C MET A 266 -25.97 -5.18 9.79
N LYS A 267 -25.98 -3.91 10.22
CA LYS A 267 -26.95 -3.39 11.18
C LYS A 267 -28.39 -3.59 10.70
N GLU A 268 -28.67 -3.35 9.42
CA GLU A 268 -30.00 -3.57 8.83
C GLU A 268 -30.41 -5.05 8.79
N LEU A 269 -29.49 -5.96 8.48
CA LEU A 269 -29.77 -7.41 8.54
C LEU A 269 -30.01 -7.91 9.98
N LEU A 270 -29.51 -7.18 10.97
CA LEU A 270 -29.70 -7.43 12.40
C LEU A 270 -30.91 -6.68 13.00
N GLN A 271 -31.40 -5.62 12.37
CA GLN A 271 -32.51 -4.77 12.83
C GLN A 271 -33.68 -4.76 11.82
N CYS A 272 -34.78 -5.42 12.18
CA CYS A 272 -35.95 -5.65 11.34
C CYS A 272 -36.57 -4.40 10.69
N LEU A 273 -36.81 -4.46 9.37
CA LEU A 273 -37.92 -3.80 8.66
C LEU A 273 -38.45 -4.76 7.57
N PRO A 274 -39.77 -4.77 7.28
CA PRO A 274 -40.35 -5.69 6.29
C PRO A 274 -39.87 -5.33 4.88
N GLN A 275 -39.35 -6.32 4.14
CA GLN A 275 -38.88 -6.15 2.76
C GLN A 275 -39.90 -6.77 1.79
N GLN A 276 -40.50 -5.96 0.91
CA GLN A 276 -41.34 -6.50 -0.16
C GLN A 276 -40.48 -7.03 -1.31
N ARG A 277 -40.51 -8.34 -1.53
CA ARG A 277 -39.76 -9.02 -2.60
C ARG A 277 -40.58 -9.07 -3.90
N LEU A 278 -40.24 -8.22 -4.88
CA LEU A 278 -40.31 -8.59 -6.28
C LEU A 278 -38.90 -8.91 -6.78
N ARG A 279 -38.42 -10.14 -6.49
CA ARG A 279 -37.10 -10.60 -6.97
C ARG A 279 -37.24 -11.06 -8.43
N THR A 280 -36.94 -10.18 -9.38
CA THR A 280 -36.91 -10.52 -10.81
C THR A 280 -35.87 -11.62 -11.07
N GLN A 281 -36.13 -12.50 -12.05
CA GLN A 281 -35.17 -13.54 -12.47
C GLN A 281 -33.81 -12.93 -12.89
N CYS A 282 -33.84 -11.72 -13.45
CA CYS A 282 -32.66 -10.97 -13.89
C CYS A 282 -31.66 -10.72 -12.74
N ALA A 283 -32.12 -10.26 -11.58
CA ALA A 283 -31.24 -10.01 -10.42
C ALA A 283 -30.57 -11.28 -9.89
N ARG A 284 -31.24 -12.43 -9.96
CA ARG A 284 -30.65 -13.74 -9.58
C ARG A 284 -29.59 -14.20 -10.56
N LEU A 285 -29.79 -13.94 -11.86
CA LEU A 285 -28.81 -14.26 -12.89
C LEU A 285 -27.56 -13.39 -12.77
N MET A 286 -27.73 -12.08 -12.56
CA MET A 286 -26.62 -11.14 -12.36
C MET A 286 -25.76 -11.52 -11.16
N LEU A 287 -26.37 -11.87 -10.02
CA LEU A 287 -25.63 -12.26 -8.82
C LEU A 287 -24.82 -13.56 -9.04
N ARG A 288 -25.38 -14.53 -9.77
CA ARG A 288 -24.66 -15.77 -10.14
C ARG A 288 -23.50 -15.48 -11.08
N ALA A 289 -23.70 -14.61 -12.07
CA ALA A 289 -22.63 -14.20 -12.98
C ALA A 289 -21.50 -13.49 -12.21
N ALA A 290 -21.84 -12.62 -11.26
CA ALA A 290 -20.87 -11.95 -10.39
C ALA A 290 -20.05 -12.96 -9.55
N HIS A 291 -20.69 -13.93 -8.89
CA HIS A 291 -19.96 -14.94 -8.13
C HIS A 291 -19.00 -15.78 -9.00
N LEU A 292 -19.42 -16.16 -10.21
CA LEU A 292 -18.55 -16.88 -11.14
C LEU A 292 -17.38 -16.02 -11.60
N PHE A 293 -17.64 -14.73 -11.87
CA PHE A 293 -16.62 -13.76 -12.21
C PHE A 293 -15.56 -13.62 -11.11
N PHE A 294 -15.97 -13.36 -9.86
CA PHE A 294 -15.03 -13.24 -8.73
C PHE A 294 -14.29 -14.54 -8.45
N GLY A 295 -14.98 -15.69 -8.53
CA GLY A 295 -14.36 -17.00 -8.42
C GLY A 295 -13.25 -17.22 -9.45
N ALA A 296 -13.53 -16.90 -10.72
CA ALA A 296 -12.55 -16.99 -11.80
C ALA A 296 -11.41 -15.97 -11.63
N TRP A 297 -11.70 -14.75 -11.19
CA TRP A 297 -10.69 -13.73 -10.93
C TRP A 297 -9.69 -14.17 -9.87
N GLY A 298 -10.17 -14.77 -8.76
CA GLY A 298 -9.29 -15.34 -7.74
C GLY A 298 -8.35 -16.43 -8.27
N VAL A 299 -8.82 -17.26 -9.22
CA VAL A 299 -7.97 -18.26 -9.89
C VAL A 299 -6.91 -17.59 -10.76
N VAL A 300 -7.27 -16.54 -11.51
CA VAL A 300 -6.33 -15.78 -12.35
C VAL A 300 -5.25 -15.12 -11.50
N VAL A 301 -5.64 -14.41 -10.43
CA VAL A 301 -4.72 -13.75 -9.49
C VAL A 301 -3.76 -14.76 -8.86
N LEU A 302 -4.29 -15.88 -8.36
CA LEU A 302 -3.46 -16.94 -7.77
C LEU A 302 -2.50 -17.54 -8.79
N GLY A 303 -2.96 -17.80 -10.01
CA GLY A 303 -2.12 -18.29 -11.11
C GLY A 303 -0.99 -17.33 -11.46
N LEU A 304 -1.26 -16.03 -11.56
CA LEU A 304 -0.26 -14.99 -11.78
C LEU A 304 0.78 -14.95 -10.65
N HIS A 305 0.33 -15.05 -9.38
CA HIS A 305 1.23 -15.06 -8.24
C HIS A 305 2.10 -16.32 -8.18
N ILE A 306 1.55 -17.49 -8.50
CA ILE A 306 2.32 -18.74 -8.58
C ILE A 306 3.36 -18.64 -9.71
N HIS A 307 2.95 -18.17 -10.90
CA HIS A 307 3.86 -17.94 -12.02
C HIS A 307 5.04 -17.02 -11.63
N ALA A 308 4.74 -15.86 -11.04
CA ALA A 308 5.77 -14.95 -10.56
C ALA A 308 6.65 -15.61 -9.47
N SER A 309 6.07 -16.38 -8.56
CA SER A 309 6.80 -17.05 -7.47
C SER A 309 7.74 -18.16 -7.95
N MET A 310 7.46 -18.79 -9.08
CA MET A 310 8.30 -19.84 -9.68
C MET A 310 9.53 -19.30 -10.43
N GLN A 311 9.63 -17.98 -10.62
CA GLN A 311 10.79 -17.39 -11.28
C GLN A 311 12.09 -17.60 -10.47
N PRO A 312 13.24 -17.75 -11.16
CA PRO A 312 14.51 -18.05 -10.51
C PRO A 312 14.98 -16.91 -9.59
N THR A 313 15.77 -17.28 -8.59
CA THR A 313 16.48 -16.32 -7.71
C THR A 313 17.70 -15.76 -8.43
N LEU A 314 17.87 -14.44 -8.39
CA LEU A 314 19.07 -13.77 -8.90
C LEU A 314 20.14 -13.78 -7.80
N SER A 315 21.25 -14.48 -8.01
CA SER A 315 22.30 -14.67 -6.99
C SER A 315 22.98 -13.37 -6.53
N GLN A 316 22.97 -12.31 -7.35
CA GLN A 316 23.62 -11.01 -7.09
C GLN A 316 22.64 -9.91 -6.70
N CYS A 317 21.35 -10.23 -6.70
CA CYS A 317 20.31 -9.30 -6.31
C CYS A 317 20.10 -9.41 -4.81
N LEU A 318 20.54 -8.41 -4.06
CA LEU A 318 20.33 -8.34 -2.61
C LEU A 318 18.85 -8.12 -2.28
N LEU A 319 18.14 -7.38 -3.14
CA LEU A 319 16.72 -7.09 -2.97
C LEU A 319 15.93 -7.37 -4.25
N GLN A 320 15.41 -8.59 -4.35
CA GLN A 320 14.65 -9.07 -5.52
C GLN A 320 13.15 -8.92 -5.33
N VAL A 321 12.46 -8.54 -6.41
CA VAL A 321 11.00 -8.53 -6.50
C VAL A 321 10.53 -9.35 -7.71
N ARG A 322 9.28 -9.81 -7.67
CA ARG A 322 8.71 -10.71 -8.70
C ARG A 322 7.35 -10.17 -9.13
N PRO A 323 7.33 -9.16 -10.01
CA PRO A 323 6.10 -8.56 -10.47
C PRO A 323 5.26 -9.58 -11.25
N TRP A 324 3.94 -9.41 -11.23
CA TRP A 324 3.06 -10.25 -12.03
C TRP A 324 3.14 -9.92 -13.52
N ALA A 325 2.81 -10.91 -14.35
CA ALA A 325 2.78 -10.78 -15.80
C ALA A 325 4.11 -10.38 -16.46
N THR A 326 5.23 -10.45 -15.74
CA THR A 326 6.57 -10.34 -16.32
C THR A 326 7.21 -11.71 -16.51
N SER A 327 8.12 -11.82 -17.48
CA SER A 327 8.87 -13.05 -17.76
C SER A 327 10.15 -13.17 -16.92
N ARG A 328 10.63 -12.07 -16.37
CA ARG A 328 11.86 -11.99 -15.57
C ARG A 328 11.59 -11.30 -14.23
N PRO A 329 12.31 -11.70 -13.17
CA PRO A 329 12.30 -10.96 -11.92
C PRO A 329 13.04 -9.63 -12.05
N SER A 330 12.67 -8.64 -11.24
CA SER A 330 13.34 -7.34 -11.19
C SER A 330 14.23 -7.25 -9.95
N CYS A 331 15.33 -6.53 -10.07
CA CYS A 331 16.25 -6.30 -8.97
C CYS A 331 16.27 -4.84 -8.54
N TYR A 332 15.91 -4.57 -7.29
CA TYR A 332 15.92 -3.21 -6.75
C TYR A 332 17.32 -2.80 -6.29
N LEU A 333 18.00 -3.68 -5.53
CA LEU A 333 19.37 -3.48 -5.03
C LEU A 333 20.28 -4.59 -5.56
N VAL A 334 21.21 -4.21 -6.43
CA VAL A 334 22.26 -5.11 -6.92
C VAL A 334 23.53 -4.87 -6.13
N GLY A 335 24.10 -5.95 -5.59
CA GLY A 335 25.46 -5.96 -5.08
C GLY A 335 26.38 -6.50 -6.17
N LEU A 336 27.26 -5.66 -6.71
CA LEU A 336 28.29 -6.09 -7.64
C LEU A 336 29.60 -6.31 -6.88
N ASP A 337 30.02 -7.57 -6.83
CA ASP A 337 31.43 -7.91 -6.64
C ASP A 337 32.09 -7.91 -8.02
N CYS A 338 33.28 -7.31 -8.15
CA CYS A 338 33.97 -6.87 -9.37
C CYS A 338 34.15 -7.81 -10.60
N HIS A 339 33.44 -8.94 -10.69
CA HIS A 339 33.70 -10.01 -11.66
C HIS A 339 32.51 -10.43 -12.53
N THR A 340 31.40 -9.68 -12.59
CA THR A 340 30.21 -10.12 -13.37
C THR A 340 29.37 -8.99 -13.97
N GLU A 341 28.91 -9.19 -15.20
CA GLU A 341 27.99 -8.31 -15.93
C GLU A 341 26.52 -8.55 -15.54
N PHE A 342 25.71 -7.48 -15.48
CA PHE A 342 24.28 -7.53 -15.11
C PHE A 342 23.37 -6.78 -16.12
N ASP A 343 22.08 -7.14 -16.12
CA ASP A 343 21.02 -6.54 -16.95
C ASP A 343 20.62 -5.16 -16.40
N SER A 344 20.98 -4.11 -17.13
CA SER A 344 20.98 -2.72 -16.65
C SER A 344 19.60 -2.07 -16.54
N SER A 345 18.57 -2.65 -17.17
CA SER A 345 17.29 -1.96 -17.37
C SER A 345 16.38 -1.89 -16.13
N THR A 346 16.68 -2.63 -15.06
CA THR A 346 15.78 -2.70 -13.88
C THR A 346 16.39 -2.21 -12.57
N VAL A 347 17.65 -1.80 -12.57
CA VAL A 347 18.39 -1.50 -11.33
C VAL A 347 18.12 -0.07 -10.88
N VAL A 348 17.64 0.08 -9.64
CA VAL A 348 17.31 1.37 -9.02
C VAL A 348 18.44 1.86 -8.14
N GLN A 349 19.15 0.96 -7.44
CA GLN A 349 20.30 1.32 -6.61
C GLN A 349 21.49 0.39 -6.88
N LEU A 350 22.65 0.99 -7.14
CA LEU A 350 23.89 0.29 -7.47
C LEU A 350 24.85 0.33 -6.29
N LEU A 351 25.23 -0.85 -5.78
CA LEU A 351 26.18 -1.00 -4.68
C LEU A 351 27.42 -1.77 -5.16
N ILE A 352 28.55 -1.08 -5.24
CA ILE A 352 29.86 -1.63 -5.61
C ILE A 352 30.70 -1.75 -4.34
N ARG A 353 31.22 -2.96 -4.05
CA ARG A 353 31.96 -3.19 -2.80
C ARG A 353 33.22 -4.02 -3.04
N HIS A 354 34.24 -3.77 -2.21
CA HIS A 354 35.44 -4.61 -2.11
C HIS A 354 36.17 -4.80 -3.45
N CYS A 355 36.21 -3.74 -4.26
CA CYS A 355 36.85 -3.72 -5.56
C CYS A 355 38.23 -3.05 -5.46
N PRO A 356 39.34 -3.81 -5.37
CA PRO A 356 40.68 -3.22 -5.24
C PRO A 356 41.20 -2.60 -6.54
N THR A 357 40.59 -2.91 -7.68
CA THR A 357 40.91 -2.36 -9.00
C THR A 357 39.61 -2.11 -9.76
N LEU A 358 38.85 -1.10 -9.33
CA LEU A 358 37.55 -0.76 -9.89
C LEU A 358 37.74 0.09 -11.15
N GLU A 359 37.25 -0.43 -12.26
CA GLU A 359 37.10 0.31 -13.52
C GLU A 359 35.60 0.41 -13.81
N ILE A 360 35.08 1.62 -13.94
CA ILE A 360 33.65 1.82 -14.21
C ILE A 360 33.42 1.71 -15.72
N PRO A 361 32.68 0.68 -16.20
CA PRO A 361 32.55 0.44 -17.63
C PRO A 361 31.54 1.39 -18.28
N PRO A 362 31.66 1.66 -19.60
CA PRO A 362 30.71 2.48 -20.36
C PRO A 362 29.27 1.95 -20.31
N SER A 363 29.09 0.67 -19.98
CA SER A 363 27.76 0.07 -19.80
C SER A 363 26.94 0.69 -18.67
N ILE A 364 27.56 1.48 -17.78
CA ILE A 364 26.82 2.24 -16.75
C ILE A 364 25.81 3.21 -17.37
N SER A 365 26.06 3.70 -18.60
CA SER A 365 25.11 4.52 -19.39
C SER A 365 23.75 3.84 -19.61
N LYS A 366 23.70 2.50 -19.58
CA LYS A 366 22.46 1.77 -19.83
C LYS A 366 21.49 1.79 -18.63
N PHE A 367 21.93 2.26 -17.47
CA PHE A 367 21.17 2.26 -16.21
C PHE A 367 20.30 3.53 -16.06
N HIS A 368 19.29 3.68 -16.92
CA HIS A 368 18.46 4.89 -16.97
C HIS A 368 17.53 5.09 -15.77
N SER A 369 17.23 4.02 -15.02
CA SER A 369 16.36 4.04 -13.84
C SER A 369 17.12 4.10 -12.52
N LEU A 370 18.41 4.46 -12.58
CA LEU A 370 19.27 4.53 -11.41
C LEU A 370 18.91 5.77 -10.57
N HIS A 371 18.61 5.55 -9.30
CA HIS A 371 18.36 6.59 -8.30
C HIS A 371 19.56 6.86 -7.40
N GLY A 372 20.42 5.87 -7.18
CA GLY A 372 21.59 6.07 -6.32
C GLY A 372 22.73 5.10 -6.58
N VAL A 373 23.96 5.60 -6.39
CA VAL A 373 25.19 4.83 -6.56
C VAL A 373 26.01 4.91 -5.30
N LYS A 374 26.49 3.75 -4.83
CA LYS A 374 27.37 3.67 -3.68
C LYS A 374 28.57 2.79 -3.98
N VAL A 375 29.75 3.35 -3.76
CA VAL A 375 31.02 2.65 -3.82
C VAL A 375 31.59 2.56 -2.41
N TYR A 376 31.85 1.34 -1.95
CA TYR A 376 32.34 1.08 -0.60
C TYR A 376 33.62 0.25 -0.61
N ASN A 377 34.62 0.67 0.17
CA ASN A 377 35.86 -0.08 0.41
C ASN A 377 36.52 -0.58 -0.90
N SER A 378 36.77 0.35 -1.82
CA SER A 378 37.22 0.06 -3.18
C SER A 378 38.26 1.08 -3.66
N THR A 379 39.05 0.74 -4.67
CA THR A 379 40.01 1.66 -5.31
C THR A 379 39.59 1.85 -6.77
N ILE A 380 39.14 3.05 -7.11
CA ILE A 380 38.79 3.47 -8.47
C ILE A 380 40.10 3.71 -9.22
N VAL A 381 40.39 2.84 -10.19
CA VAL A 381 41.53 2.94 -11.09
C VAL A 381 41.17 3.79 -12.29
N ASP A 382 39.98 3.55 -12.87
CA ASP A 382 39.49 4.25 -14.05
C ASP A 382 37.97 4.52 -13.96
N TRP A 383 37.59 5.75 -14.28
CA TRP A 383 36.20 6.18 -14.44
C TRP A 383 36.22 7.41 -15.36
N ASP A 384 36.31 7.10 -16.65
CA ASP A 384 36.49 8.05 -17.73
C ASP A 384 35.17 8.70 -18.19
N ASP A 385 35.27 9.61 -19.16
CA ASP A 385 34.12 10.30 -19.76
C ASP A 385 33.14 9.36 -20.47
N SER A 386 33.61 8.18 -20.90
CA SER A 386 32.74 7.21 -21.60
C SER A 386 31.74 6.55 -20.65
N ALA A 387 32.04 6.56 -19.34
CA ALA A 387 31.19 6.09 -18.28
C ALA A 387 30.66 7.22 -17.37
N ALA A 388 30.60 8.44 -17.91
CA ALA A 388 30.14 9.60 -17.17
C ALA A 388 28.66 9.53 -16.78
N PHE A 389 28.33 10.12 -15.63
CA PHE A 389 26.94 10.44 -15.31
C PHE A 389 26.49 11.66 -16.10
N THR A 390 25.40 11.50 -16.85
CA THR A 390 24.85 12.58 -17.68
C THR A 390 23.35 12.77 -17.49
N SER A 391 22.83 13.94 -17.84
CA SER A 391 21.39 14.22 -17.79
C SER A 391 20.59 13.33 -18.75
N GLU A 392 21.19 12.95 -19.89
CA GLU A 392 20.58 12.03 -20.87
C GLU A 392 20.51 10.59 -20.37
N ASN A 393 21.61 10.06 -19.83
CA ASN A 393 21.71 8.65 -19.47
C ASN A 393 21.22 8.35 -18.05
N HIS A 394 21.31 9.31 -17.13
CA HIS A 394 21.04 9.13 -15.70
C HIS A 394 20.13 10.22 -15.10
N PRO A 395 18.97 10.54 -15.73
CA PRO A 395 18.13 11.67 -15.32
C PRO A 395 17.54 11.54 -13.91
N ASN A 396 17.48 10.33 -13.37
CA ASN A 396 16.82 10.01 -12.10
C ASN A 396 17.80 9.80 -10.94
N VAL A 397 19.11 9.99 -11.15
CA VAL A 397 20.10 9.81 -10.07
C VAL A 397 19.96 10.96 -9.07
N LEU A 398 19.74 10.60 -7.81
CA LEU A 398 19.49 11.51 -6.68
C LEU A 398 20.66 11.55 -5.70
N SER A 399 21.38 10.43 -5.55
CA SER A 399 22.49 10.34 -4.58
C SER A 399 23.72 9.55 -5.05
N LEU A 400 24.90 9.99 -4.61
CA LEU A 400 26.20 9.35 -4.85
C LEU A 400 27.01 9.27 -3.55
N TYR A 401 27.35 8.05 -3.14
CA TYR A 401 28.13 7.80 -1.91
C TYR A 401 29.47 7.13 -2.23
N LEU A 402 30.57 7.78 -1.89
CA LEU A 402 31.93 7.25 -2.03
C LEU A 402 32.56 7.11 -0.64
N VAL A 403 32.52 5.90 -0.09
CA VAL A 403 32.88 5.62 1.31
C VAL A 403 34.05 4.64 1.39
N ARG A 404 35.16 5.04 2.02
CA ARG A 404 36.42 4.27 2.03
C ARG A 404 36.89 3.96 0.61
N VAL A 405 36.92 4.99 -0.23
CA VAL A 405 37.29 4.88 -1.64
C VAL A 405 38.61 5.58 -1.89
N ASN A 406 39.54 4.88 -2.54
CA ASN A 406 40.75 5.47 -3.09
C ASN A 406 40.55 5.78 -4.57
N MET A 407 40.93 6.97 -4.99
CA MET A 407 40.89 7.45 -6.37
C MET A 407 42.32 7.61 -6.88
N THR A 408 42.57 7.26 -8.14
CA THR A 408 43.85 7.48 -8.81
C THR A 408 44.28 8.95 -8.66
N ASP A 409 45.52 9.16 -8.22
CA ASP A 409 46.13 10.48 -7.94
C ASP A 409 45.39 11.38 -6.92
N GLY A 410 44.33 10.88 -6.26
CA GLY A 410 43.53 11.66 -5.31
C GLY A 410 42.73 12.78 -5.96
N VAL A 411 42.38 12.63 -7.24
CA VAL A 411 41.58 13.56 -8.04
C VAL A 411 40.19 12.96 -8.27
N LEU A 412 39.17 13.81 -8.37
CA LEU A 412 37.82 13.38 -8.73
C LEU A 412 37.83 12.83 -10.17
N PRO A 413 37.33 11.60 -10.43
CA PRO A 413 37.32 11.04 -11.77
C PRO A 413 36.49 11.85 -12.76
N ALA A 414 36.89 11.83 -14.03
CA ALA A 414 36.24 12.60 -15.10
C ALA A 414 34.78 12.21 -15.32
N GLY A 415 34.44 10.92 -15.14
CA GLY A 415 33.05 10.47 -15.22
C GLY A 415 32.12 11.02 -14.13
N LEU A 416 32.66 11.65 -13.09
CA LEU A 416 31.93 12.38 -12.04
C LEU A 416 32.01 13.91 -12.22
N HIS A 417 32.56 14.39 -13.33
CA HIS A 417 32.77 15.80 -13.63
C HIS A 417 32.36 16.13 -15.08
N SER A 418 31.20 15.60 -15.50
CA SER A 418 30.61 15.88 -16.81
C SER A 418 30.04 17.31 -16.86
N LEU A 419 30.14 17.96 -18.02
CA LEU A 419 29.45 19.24 -18.29
C LEU A 419 27.92 19.10 -18.37
N ASP A 420 27.43 17.89 -18.64
CA ASP A 420 26.01 17.56 -18.72
C ASP A 420 25.60 16.74 -17.49
N PHE A 421 25.95 17.20 -16.28
CA PHE A 421 25.76 16.42 -15.06
C PHE A 421 24.27 16.24 -14.70
N PRO A 422 23.87 15.18 -13.98
CA PRO A 422 22.46 14.92 -13.70
C PRO A 422 21.82 16.03 -12.85
N PRO A 423 20.76 16.70 -13.33
CA PRO A 423 20.17 17.87 -12.66
C PRO A 423 19.46 17.55 -11.34
N ASN A 424 19.19 16.27 -11.09
CA ASN A 424 18.48 15.80 -9.90
C ASN A 424 19.42 15.22 -8.83
N LEU A 425 20.74 15.16 -9.07
CA LEU A 425 21.69 14.67 -8.08
C LEU A 425 21.82 15.72 -6.98
N ARG A 426 21.28 15.41 -5.79
CA ARG A 426 21.19 16.36 -4.67
C ARG A 426 22.13 16.03 -3.52
N ASP A 427 22.56 14.77 -3.43
CA ASP A 427 23.37 14.29 -2.32
C ASP A 427 24.64 13.61 -2.84
N ILE A 428 25.80 14.18 -2.50
CA ILE A 428 27.12 13.63 -2.83
C ILE A 428 27.93 13.56 -1.54
N GLU A 429 28.24 12.34 -1.11
CA GLU A 429 29.02 12.11 0.11
C GLU A 429 30.37 11.48 -0.20
N PHE A 430 31.44 12.15 0.23
CA PHE A 430 32.79 11.59 0.27
C PHE A 430 33.18 11.32 1.72
N CYS A 431 33.35 10.04 2.08
CA CYS A 431 33.70 9.66 3.45
C CYS A 431 34.95 8.79 3.47
N VAL A 432 35.99 9.24 4.18
CA VAL A 432 37.25 8.49 4.33
C VAL A 432 37.85 8.14 2.96
N THR A 433 38.06 9.15 2.12
CA THR A 433 38.68 9.00 0.78
C THR A 433 40.08 9.63 0.76
N ASN A 434 40.85 9.39 -0.31
CA ASN A 434 42.13 10.07 -0.57
C ASN A 434 41.99 11.31 -1.47
N LEU A 435 40.77 11.83 -1.65
CA LEU A 435 40.49 12.99 -2.49
C LEU A 435 41.17 14.24 -1.90
N GLN A 436 42.00 14.91 -2.69
CA GLN A 436 42.80 16.04 -2.23
C GLN A 436 42.03 17.36 -2.22
N ALA A 437 41.17 17.56 -3.22
CA ALA A 437 40.34 18.76 -3.36
C ALA A 437 39.04 18.42 -4.10
N ILE A 438 37.95 19.09 -3.71
CA ILE A 438 36.67 19.05 -4.42
C ILE A 438 36.70 20.15 -5.50
N PRO A 439 36.37 19.85 -6.77
CA PRO A 439 36.27 20.87 -7.82
C PRO A 439 35.29 21.99 -7.43
N GLN A 440 35.64 23.23 -7.71
CA GLN A 440 34.82 24.40 -7.34
C GLN A 440 33.54 24.55 -8.17
N ASP A 441 33.43 23.80 -9.25
CA ASP A 441 32.33 23.78 -10.21
C ASP A 441 31.46 22.52 -10.08
N LEU A 442 31.71 21.68 -9.08
CA LEU A 442 30.92 20.47 -8.86
C LEU A 442 29.45 20.77 -8.52
N ASP A 443 29.17 21.93 -7.92
CA ASP A 443 27.83 22.45 -7.62
C ASP A 443 27.23 23.32 -8.75
N LEU A 444 28.02 23.62 -9.79
CA LEU A 444 27.62 24.42 -10.95
C LEU A 444 27.18 23.58 -12.15
N ASN A 445 27.47 22.27 -12.11
CA ASN A 445 27.03 21.26 -13.07
C ASN A 445 25.76 20.58 -12.55
#